data_AF-A0A1W2FDP3-F1
#
_entry.id   AF-A0A1W2FDP3-F1
#
_cell.length_a   1.000
_cell.length_b   1.000
_cell.length_c   1.000
_cell.angle_alpha   90.00
_cell.angle_beta   90.00
_cell.angle_gamma   90.00
#
_symmetry.space_group_name_H-M   'P 1'
#
loop_
_entity.id
_entity.type
_entity.pdbx_description
1 polymer ?
#
loop_
_entity_poly.entity_id
_entity_poly.type
_entity_poly.pdbx_seq_one_letter_code
_entity_poly.pdbx_strand_id
1 'polypeptide(L)' 'MKTDHYIAICVGMMVNAVLFGIGAITVLSIPSLEPYWKYLLPAVVVASFALTPFIARQIAPRLRLRNRRDALRT' A
#
# COMPACT_ATOMS: atom_id res chain seq x y z
N MET A 1 -15.81 -1.35 -19.32
CA MET A 1 -15.73 -2.21 -18.10
C MET A 1 -14.26 -2.47 -17.78
N LYS A 2 -13.88 -2.39 -16.49
CA LYS A 2 -12.76 -3.10 -15.84
C LYS A 2 -11.30 -2.62 -15.98
N THR A 3 -10.92 -1.60 -16.77
CA THR A 3 -9.52 -1.13 -16.78
C THR A 3 -9.14 -0.29 -15.54
N ASP A 4 -9.99 0.65 -15.13
CA ASP A 4 -9.73 1.50 -13.94
C ASP A 4 -9.61 0.70 -12.64
N HIS A 5 -10.39 -0.37 -12.50
CA HIS A 5 -10.32 -1.24 -11.33
C HIS A 5 -9.04 -2.07 -11.32
N TYR A 6 -8.55 -2.49 -12.49
CA TYR A 6 -7.28 -3.19 -12.62
C TYR A 6 -6.10 -2.32 -12.17
N ILE A 7 -6.06 -1.06 -12.60
CA ILE A 7 -5.01 -0.12 -12.22
C ILE A 7 -5.04 0.13 -10.70
N ALA A 8 -6.24 0.32 -10.13
CA ALA A 8 -6.39 0.50 -8.69
C ALA A 8 -5.93 -0.74 -7.89
N ILE A 9 -6.22 -1.95 -8.38
CA ILE A 9 -5.79 -3.20 -7.75
C ILE A 9 -4.26 -3.38 -7.87
N CYS A 10 -3.67 -3.15 -9.05
CA CYS A 10 -2.22 -3.22 -9.25
C CYS A 10 -1.46 -2.23 -8.35
N VAL A 11 -1.93 -0.97 -8.27
CA VAL A 11 -1.33 0.04 -7.40
C VAL A 11 -1.53 -0.33 -5.92
N GLY A 12 -2.70 -0.83 -5.55
CA GLY A 12 -2.99 -1.28 -4.18
C GLY A 12 -2.06 -2.41 -3.72
N MET A 13 -1.77 -3.39 -4.59
CA MET A 13 -0.82 -4.46 -4.29
C MET A 13 0.62 -3.95 -4.12
N MET A 14 1.07 -3.04 -4.98
CA MET A 14 2.40 -2.44 -4.85
C MET A 14 2.53 -1.62 -3.55
N VAL A 15 1.52 -0.82 -3.21
CA VAL A 15 1.51 -0.02 -1.98
C VAL A 15 1.56 -0.91 -0.73
N ASN A 16 0.79 -2.02 -0.71
CA ASN A 16 0.84 -2.99 0.38
C ASN A 16 2.24 -3.60 0.55
N ALA A 17 2.87 -4.01 -0.56
CA ALA A 17 4.20 -4.60 -0.55
C ALA A 17 5.27 -3.61 -0.04
N VAL A 18 5.20 -2.34 -0.45
CA VAL A 18 6.14 -1.30 0.00
C VAL A 18 5.96 -0.99 1.48
N LEU A 19 4.71 -0.85 1.95
CA LEU A 19 4.40 -0.65 3.38
C LEU A 19 4.93 -1.80 4.24
N PHE A 20 4.67 -3.04 3.79
CA PHE A 20 5.18 -4.23 4.47
C PHE A 20 6.71 -4.24 4.50
N GLY A 21 7.38 -3.94 3.38
CA GLY A 21 8.84 -3.88 3.32
C GLY A 21 9.44 -2.85 4.28
N ILE A 22 8.91 -1.62 4.29
CA ILE A 22 9.37 -0.57 5.21
C ILE A 22 9.15 -0.99 6.67
N GLY A 23 7.97 -1.52 7.00
CA GLY A 23 7.67 -1.99 8.34
C GLY A 23 8.62 -3.13 8.79
N ALA A 24 8.85 -4.12 7.92
CA ALA A 24 9.74 -5.23 8.21
C ALA A 24 11.20 -4.76 8.40
N ILE A 25 11.69 -3.87 7.53
CA ILE A 25 13.02 -3.26 7.67
C ILE A 25 13.13 -2.50 8.99
N THR A 26 12.12 -1.73 9.37
CA THR A 26 12.14 -0.93 10.61
C THR A 26 12.20 -1.84 11.85
N VAL A 27 11.45 -2.96 11.84
CA VAL A 27 11.45 -3.94 12.94
C VAL A 27 12.78 -4.68 13.04
N LEU A 28 13.34 -5.11 11.90
CA LEU A 28 14.59 -5.85 11.86
C LEU A 28 15.81 -4.95 12.10
N SER A 29 15.71 -3.65 11.83
CA SER A 29 16.77 -2.67 12.09
C SER A 29 16.94 -2.36 13.58
N ILE A 30 16.02 -2.77 14.45
CA ILE A 30 16.08 -2.55 15.89
C ILE A 30 16.46 -3.87 16.58
N PRO A 31 17.74 -4.08 16.94
CA PRO A 31 18.20 -5.32 17.57
C PRO A 31 17.65 -5.54 18.98
N SER A 32 17.16 -4.50 19.67
CA SER A 32 16.58 -4.60 21.01
C SER A 32 15.20 -5.29 21.05
N LEU A 33 14.62 -5.62 19.89
CA LEU A 33 13.31 -6.27 19.74
C LEU A 33 13.41 -7.77 19.43
N GLU A 34 14.62 -8.35 19.47
CA GLU A 34 14.90 -9.78 19.23
C GLU A 34 13.87 -10.75 19.84
N PRO A 35 13.49 -10.62 21.13
CA PRO A 35 12.53 -11.54 21.75
C PRO A 35 11.12 -11.43 21.17
N TYR A 36 10.78 -10.27 20.61
CA TYR A 36 9.43 -9.91 20.17
C TYR A 36 9.26 -9.96 18.65
N TRP A 37 10.31 -10.24 17.87
CA TRP A 37 10.23 -10.31 16.41
C TRP A 37 9.16 -11.29 15.91
N LYS A 38 8.95 -12.40 16.63
CA LYS A 38 7.86 -13.37 16.36
C LYS A 38 6.46 -12.74 16.40
N TYR A 39 6.26 -11.69 17.18
CA TYR A 39 4.98 -10.97 17.31
C TYR A 39 4.95 -9.68 16.49
N LEU A 40 6.09 -8.99 16.36
CA LEU A 40 6.18 -7.75 15.60
C LEU A 40 6.00 -7.97 14.10
N LEU A 41 6.51 -9.08 13.54
CA LEU A 41 6.34 -9.36 12.10
C LEU A 41 4.85 -9.50 11.72
N PRO A 42 4.05 -10.35 12.39
CA PRO A 42 2.60 -10.40 12.16
C PRO A 42 1.90 -9.05 12.41
N ALA A 43 2.30 -8.31 13.45
CA ALA A 43 1.72 -7.00 13.74
C ALA A 43 1.99 -5.99 12.61
N VAL A 44 3.19 -5.99 12.02
CA VAL A 44 3.53 -5.17 10.86
C VAL A 44 2.72 -5.57 9.63
N VAL A 45 2.48 -6.88 9.42
CA VAL A 45 1.60 -7.34 8.33
C VAL A 45 0.20 -6.78 8.50
N VAL A 46 -0.39 -6.92 9.70
CA VAL A 46 -1.73 -6.41 10.00
C VAL A 46 -1.79 -4.88 9.87
N ALA A 47 -0.80 -4.17 10.39
CA ALA A 47 -0.70 -2.72 10.28
C ALA A 47 -0.58 -2.28 8.81
N SER A 48 0.23 -2.98 8.01
CA SER A 48 0.39 -2.73 6.57
C SER A 48 -0.91 -2.99 5.82
N PHE A 49 -1.60 -4.08 6.14
CA PHE A 49 -2.91 -4.38 5.56
C PHE A 49 -4.00 -3.38 5.95
N ALA A 50 -3.94 -2.81 7.16
CA ALA A 50 -4.88 -1.78 7.60
C ALA A 50 -4.57 -0.40 6.96
N LEU A 51 -3.29 -0.05 6.83
CA LEU A 51 -2.85 1.20 6.19
C LEU A 51 -3.03 1.18 4.67
N THR A 52 -2.88 0.01 4.04
CA THR A 52 -2.98 -0.17 2.58
C THR A 52 -4.27 0.39 2.00
N PRO A 53 -5.49 0.01 2.44
CA PRO A 53 -6.73 0.55 1.90
C PRO A 53 -6.87 2.04 2.20
N PHE A 54 -6.32 2.54 3.31
CA PHE A 54 -6.34 3.96 3.64
C PHE A 54 -5.50 4.79 2.66
N ILE A 55 -4.28 4.34 2.38
CA ILE A 55 -3.36 4.98 1.43
C ILE A 55 -3.85 4.78 -0.01
N ALA A 56 -4.32 3.59 -0.37
CA ALA A 56 -4.92 3.32 -1.67
C ALA A 56 -6.15 4.21 -1.93
N ARG A 57 -6.98 4.46 -0.92
CA ARG A 57 -8.16 5.35 -1.04
C ARG A 57 -7.77 6.82 -1.16
N GLN A 58 -6.62 7.25 -0.63
CA GLN A 58 -6.06 8.59 -0.88
C GLN A 58 -5.43 8.73 -2.27
N ILE A 59 -4.81 7.67 -2.79
CA ILE A 59 -4.16 7.68 -4.11
C ILE A 59 -5.17 7.50 -5.25
N ALA A 60 -6.22 6.70 -5.05
CA ALA A 60 -7.29 6.46 -6.03
C ALA A 60 -7.92 7.73 -6.64
N PRO A 61 -8.29 8.79 -5.87
CA PRO A 61 -8.82 10.03 -6.46
C PRO A 61 -7.77 10.81 -7.27
N ARG A 62 -6.47 10.72 -6.93
CA ARG A 62 -5.40 11.39 -7.68
C ARG A 62 -5.18 10.76 -9.07
N LEU A 63 -5.40 9.46 -9.22
CA LEU A 63 -5.40 8.79 -10.53
C LEU A 63 -6.70 9.06 -11.31
N ARG A 64 -7.86 9.16 -10.62
CA ARG A 64 -9.14 9.56 -11.25
C ARG A 64 -9.10 10.95 -11.90
N LEU A 65 -8.30 11.90 -11.37
CA LEU A 65 -8.14 13.23 -11.96
C LEU A 65 -7.36 13.23 -13.28
N ARG A 66 -6.53 12.21 -13.55
CA ARG A 66 -5.80 12.11 -14.83
C ARG A 66 -6.70 11.60 -15.96
N ASN A 67 -7.62 10.67 -15.67
CA ASN A 67 -8.55 10.12 -16.67
C ASN A 67 -9.53 11.16 -17.27
N ARG A 68 -9.75 12.30 -16.59
CA ARG A 68 -10.59 13.39 -17.14
C ARG A 68 -9.88 14.26 -18.18
N ARG A 69 -8.55 14.24 -18.27
CA ARG A 69 -7.82 15.06 -19.26
C ARG A 69 -7.82 14.43 -20.65
N ASP A 70 -7.88 13.12 -20.72
CA ASP A 70 -7.82 12.38 -21.99
C ASP A 70 -9.20 12.26 -22.66
N ALA A 71 -10.29 12.33 -21.86
CA ALA A 71 -11.67 12.29 -22.36
C ALA A 71 -12.18 13.62 -22.96
N LEU A 72 -11.40 14.70 -22.88
CA LEU A 72 -11.74 16.02 -23.45
C LEU A 72 -10.93 16.34 -24.71
N ARG A 73 -10.23 15.35 -25.31
CA ARG A 73 -9.35 15.52 -26.47
C ARG A 73 -9.74 14.70 -27.71
N THR A 74 -10.94 14.13 -27.74
CA THR A 74 -11.61 13.53 -28.91
C THR A 74 -12.91 14.25 -29.16
#